data_AF-A0A958JG64-F1
#
_entry.id   AF-A0A958JG64-F1
#
_cell.length_a   1.000
_cell.length_b   1.000
_cell.length_c   1.000
_cell.angle_alpha   90.00
_cell.angle_beta   90.00
_cell.angle_gamma   90.00
#
_symmetry.space_group_name_H-M   'P 1'
#
loop_
_entity.id
_entity.type
_entity.pdbx_description
1 polymer ?
#
loop_
_entity_poly.entity_id
_entity_poly.type
_entity_poly.pdbx_seq_one_letter_code
_entity_poly.pdbx_strand_id
1 'polypeptide(L)'
;MGELPKNLDIVDPLGEIRSYAKELWRRDGAPSEKDWTDYWEKAEAMVVGGVSYGAPSGRQERTVPDVTSSPGLTAGINQSENPLLSVVASAITKELDEHEAMCLANILRTHTLTVQGVGSIEPASNEAVAAILSEVAREYPVELLQQHGTGSPDFRSIPVEARQLYWSKKIAEWSAADVALSNADRNTVYRLLDRLRSESRVLAIVG
;
A
#
# COMPACT_ATOMS: atom_id res chain seq x y z
N MET A 1 -14.16 -6.48 36.37
CA MET A 1 -13.04 -6.85 35.48
C MET A 1 -13.67 -7.55 34.28
N GLY A 2 -13.73 -6.89 33.13
CA GLY A 2 -14.26 -7.49 31.90
C GLY A 2 -13.10 -8.10 31.13
N GLU A 3 -13.17 -9.40 30.85
CA GLU A 3 -12.21 -10.09 29.99
C GLU A 3 -12.30 -9.53 28.57
N LEU A 4 -11.16 -9.13 28.01
CA LEU A 4 -11.02 -8.75 26.61
C LEU A 4 -11.31 -9.96 25.72
N PRO A 5 -12.11 -9.82 24.64
CA PRO A 5 -12.35 -10.94 23.74
C PRO A 5 -11.05 -11.42 23.09
N LYS A 6 -10.86 -12.75 23.14
CA LYS A 6 -9.76 -13.53 22.56
C LYS A 6 -9.56 -13.19 21.08
N ASN A 7 -8.28 -13.05 20.68
CA ASN A 7 -7.75 -13.15 19.32
C ASN A 7 -8.78 -13.00 18.20
N LEU A 8 -8.89 -11.78 17.67
CA LEU A 8 -9.35 -11.61 16.29
C LEU A 8 -8.34 -12.33 15.39
N ASP A 9 -8.68 -13.55 14.97
CA ASP A 9 -7.91 -14.27 13.96
C ASP A 9 -7.75 -13.35 12.74
N ILE A 10 -6.52 -12.93 12.47
CA ILE A 10 -6.19 -12.12 11.30
C ILE A 10 -6.31 -13.04 10.09
N VAL A 11 -7.52 -13.10 9.52
CA VAL A 11 -7.77 -13.75 8.25
C VAL A 11 -7.21 -12.82 7.17
N ASP A 12 -6.38 -13.36 6.26
CA ASP A 12 -5.94 -12.67 5.04
C ASP A 12 -7.01 -12.88 3.96
N PRO A 13 -7.97 -11.95 3.80
CA PRO A 13 -9.09 -12.15 2.87
C PRO A 13 -8.60 -12.28 1.42
N LEU A 14 -7.47 -11.64 1.08
CA LEU A 14 -6.88 -11.75 -0.26
C LEU A 14 -6.21 -13.11 -0.46
N GLY A 15 -5.59 -13.66 0.59
CA GLY A 15 -5.09 -15.03 0.61
C GLY A 15 -6.19 -16.06 0.34
N GLU A 16 -7.37 -15.87 0.94
CA GLU A 16 -8.53 -16.74 0.73
C GLU A 16 -9.13 -16.58 -0.66
N ILE A 17 -9.39 -15.36 -1.11
CA ILE A 17 -9.93 -15.07 -2.46
C ILE A 17 -9.00 -15.63 -3.53
N ARG A 18 -7.68 -15.40 -3.41
CA ARG A 18 -6.69 -15.93 -4.35
C ARG A 18 -6.67 -17.45 -4.36
N SER A 19 -6.77 -18.08 -3.20
CA SER A 19 -6.80 -19.55 -3.11
C SER A 19 -8.06 -20.10 -3.79
N TYR A 20 -9.21 -19.47 -3.57
CA TYR A 20 -10.48 -19.82 -4.18
C TYR A 20 -10.49 -19.60 -5.69
N ALA A 21 -9.93 -18.48 -6.17
CA ALA A 21 -9.82 -18.18 -7.60
C ALA A 21 -8.97 -19.24 -8.34
N LYS A 22 -7.86 -19.66 -7.74
CA LYS A 22 -7.03 -20.76 -8.25
C LYS A 22 -7.77 -22.10 -8.25
N GLU A 23 -8.60 -22.34 -7.24
CA GLU A 23 -9.39 -23.57 -7.15
C GLU A 23 -10.51 -23.60 -8.19
N LEU A 24 -11.20 -22.47 -8.42
CA LEU A 24 -12.17 -22.29 -9.50
C LEU A 24 -11.53 -22.53 -10.87
N TRP A 25 -10.35 -21.96 -11.12
CA TRP A 25 -9.61 -22.17 -12.37
C TRP A 25 -9.22 -23.64 -12.60
N ARG A 26 -8.72 -24.32 -11.55
CA ARG A 26 -8.43 -25.76 -11.61
C ARG A 26 -9.68 -26.59 -11.86
N ARG A 27 -10.81 -26.23 -11.24
CA ARG A 27 -12.09 -26.92 -11.41
C ARG A 27 -12.64 -26.77 -12.83
N ASP A 28 -12.34 -25.67 -13.50
CA ASP A 28 -12.67 -25.43 -14.91
C ASP A 28 -11.68 -26.12 -15.89
N GLY A 29 -10.76 -26.95 -15.37
CA GLY A 29 -9.80 -27.69 -16.19
C GLY A 29 -8.53 -26.91 -16.52
N ALA A 30 -8.27 -25.79 -15.83
CA ALA A 30 -7.11 -24.93 -16.07
C ALA A 30 -6.95 -24.53 -17.55
N PRO A 31 -7.98 -23.92 -18.16
CA PRO A 31 -7.97 -23.58 -19.59
C PRO A 31 -6.81 -22.63 -19.90
N SER A 32 -6.08 -22.89 -20.99
CA SER A 32 -4.90 -22.08 -21.37
C SER A 32 -5.22 -20.65 -21.81
N GLU A 33 -6.48 -20.37 -22.13
CA GLU A 33 -6.96 -19.06 -22.57
C GLU A 33 -7.39 -18.14 -21.42
N LYS A 34 -7.42 -18.65 -20.18
CA LYS A 34 -7.80 -17.88 -18.98
C LYS A 34 -6.81 -18.14 -17.86
N ASP A 35 -6.46 -17.10 -17.13
CA ASP A 35 -5.68 -17.20 -15.91
C ASP A 35 -6.61 -17.29 -14.68
N TRP A 36 -6.07 -17.68 -13.53
CA TRP A 36 -6.82 -17.74 -12.28
C TRP A 36 -7.35 -16.36 -11.86
N THR A 37 -6.74 -15.26 -12.32
CA THR A 37 -7.20 -13.89 -12.10
C THR A 37 -8.55 -13.61 -12.76
N ASP A 38 -8.88 -14.28 -13.86
CA ASP A 38 -10.20 -14.18 -14.53
C ASP A 38 -11.34 -14.74 -13.65
N TYR A 39 -11.00 -15.49 -12.60
CA TYR A 39 -11.94 -16.04 -11.63
C TYR A 39 -12.01 -15.22 -10.34
N TRP A 40 -11.29 -14.08 -10.28
CA TRP A 40 -11.15 -13.28 -9.06
C TRP A 40 -12.50 -12.73 -8.57
N GLU A 41 -13.28 -12.08 -9.43
CA GLU A 41 -14.59 -11.53 -9.05
C GLU A 41 -15.54 -12.61 -8.54
N LYS A 42 -15.48 -13.81 -9.14
CA LYS A 42 -16.28 -14.96 -8.74
C LYS A 42 -15.83 -15.53 -7.40
N ALA A 43 -14.53 -15.59 -7.16
CA ALA A 43 -13.95 -16.01 -5.89
C ALA A 43 -14.28 -15.03 -4.77
N GLU A 44 -14.19 -13.72 -5.03
CA GLU A 44 -14.54 -12.65 -4.11
C GLU A 44 -16.01 -12.72 -3.70
N ALA A 45 -16.93 -12.84 -4.67
CA ALA A 45 -18.35 -12.98 -4.38
C ALA A 45 -18.67 -14.22 -3.51
N MET A 46 -17.89 -15.30 -3.67
CA MET A 46 -18.08 -16.54 -2.90
C MET A 46 -17.53 -16.45 -1.47
N VAL A 47 -16.34 -15.86 -1.30
CA VAL A 47 -15.71 -15.65 0.02
C VAL A 47 -16.53 -14.64 0.84
N VAL A 48 -16.97 -13.54 0.21
CA VAL A 48 -17.78 -12.50 0.87
C VAL A 48 -19.22 -12.97 1.12
N GLY A 49 -19.78 -13.78 0.21
CA GLY A 49 -21.14 -14.33 0.33
C GLY A 49 -21.29 -15.45 1.36
N GLY A 50 -20.21 -15.91 2.00
CA GLY A 50 -20.25 -16.98 3.00
C GLY A 50 -20.65 -18.35 2.42
N VAL A 51 -20.56 -18.54 1.11
CA VAL A 51 -20.96 -19.79 0.44
C VAL A 51 -19.80 -20.77 0.46
N SER A 52 -19.58 -21.41 1.60
CA SER A 52 -18.54 -22.43 1.76
C SER A 52 -18.97 -23.76 1.14
N TYR A 53 -18.68 -23.98 -0.15
CA TYR A 53 -18.73 -25.34 -0.71
C TYR A 53 -17.47 -26.11 -0.29
N GLY A 54 -17.54 -26.74 0.89
CA GLY A 54 -16.82 -27.98 1.24
C GLY A 54 -15.33 -28.09 0.92
N ALA A 55 -14.51 -27.08 1.23
CA ALA A 55 -13.05 -27.25 1.26
C ALA A 55 -12.59 -27.66 2.67
N PRO A 56 -11.72 -28.68 2.83
CA PRO A 56 -11.18 -29.05 4.13
C PRO A 56 -10.33 -27.90 4.65
N SER A 57 -10.67 -27.44 5.84
CA SER A 57 -10.02 -26.39 6.60
C SER A 57 -8.58 -26.77 6.97
N GLY A 58 -7.67 -26.67 6.00
CA GLY A 58 -6.23 -26.60 6.22
C GLY A 58 -5.87 -25.18 6.63
N ARG A 59 -6.27 -24.77 7.84
CA ARG A 59 -5.93 -23.49 8.44
C ARG A 59 -4.42 -23.48 8.73
N GLN A 60 -3.61 -23.12 7.73
CA GLN A 60 -2.22 -22.79 7.97
C GLN A 60 -2.19 -21.44 8.68
N GLU A 61 -1.95 -21.47 9.99
CA GLU A 61 -1.47 -20.30 10.71
C GLU A 61 -0.21 -19.82 9.98
N ARG A 62 -0.36 -18.75 9.18
CA ARG A 62 0.78 -17.99 8.71
C ARG A 62 1.36 -17.32 9.95
N THR A 63 2.39 -17.94 10.51
CA THR A 63 3.33 -17.26 11.41
C THR A 63 3.81 -16.05 10.63
N VAL A 64 3.32 -14.85 11.00
CA VAL A 64 3.82 -13.59 10.47
C VAL A 64 5.31 -13.60 10.82
N PRO A 65 6.24 -13.67 9.84
CA PRO A 65 7.64 -13.50 10.15
C PRO A 65 7.74 -12.12 10.77
N ASP A 66 8.31 -12.03 11.97
CA ASP A 66 8.73 -10.77 12.56
C ASP A 66 9.60 -10.06 11.52
N VAL A 67 9.03 -9.05 10.87
CA VAL A 67 9.67 -8.43 9.70
C VAL A 67 10.69 -7.48 10.26
N THR A 68 11.90 -8.00 10.38
CA THR A 68 13.12 -7.20 10.44
C THR A 68 12.99 -6.04 9.48
N SER A 69 12.94 -4.83 10.04
CA SER A 69 12.93 -3.55 9.34
C SER A 69 14.01 -3.61 8.26
N SER A 70 13.63 -3.45 6.98
CA SER A 70 14.62 -3.31 5.92
C SER A 70 15.52 -2.12 6.29
N PRO A 71 16.82 -2.33 6.55
CA PRO A 71 17.70 -1.30 7.12
C PRO A 71 17.91 -0.07 6.22
N GLY A 72 17.36 -0.09 5.00
CA GLY A 72 17.70 0.83 3.93
C GLY A 72 16.78 2.02 3.72
N LEU A 73 15.56 2.06 4.27
CA LEU A 73 14.64 3.19 4.02
C LEU A 73 14.87 4.36 4.98
N THR A 74 15.12 4.06 6.25
CA THR A 74 14.94 5.00 7.37
C THR A 74 16.19 5.77 7.78
N ALA A 75 17.40 5.29 7.45
CA ALA A 75 18.64 5.85 8.01
C ALA A 75 18.95 7.29 7.58
N GLY A 76 18.54 7.70 6.38
CA GLY A 76 18.73 9.08 5.87
C GLY A 76 17.46 9.94 5.88
N ILE A 77 16.29 9.33 5.63
CA ILE A 77 15.02 10.07 5.43
C ILE A 77 14.44 10.56 6.76
N ASN A 78 14.67 9.84 7.87
CA ASN A 78 14.17 10.25 9.19
C ASN A 78 14.77 11.58 9.68
N GLN A 79 15.89 12.03 9.09
CA GLN A 79 16.54 13.31 9.36
C GLN A 79 16.18 14.42 8.35
N SER A 80 15.21 14.18 7.46
CA SER A 80 14.75 15.21 6.53
C SER A 80 14.23 16.44 7.27
N GLU A 81 14.58 17.63 6.77
CA GLU A 81 13.99 18.90 7.23
C GLU A 81 12.48 18.99 6.94
N ASN A 82 11.97 18.15 6.04
CA ASN A 82 10.54 18.05 5.78
C ASN A 82 9.87 17.18 6.86
N PRO A 83 9.07 17.77 7.79
CA PRO A 83 8.48 17.04 8.89
C PRO A 83 7.47 15.98 8.41
N LEU A 84 6.75 16.24 7.31
CA LEU A 84 5.80 15.31 6.75
C LEU A 84 6.50 14.08 6.17
N LEU A 85 7.61 14.29 5.44
CA LEU A 85 8.42 13.19 4.92
C LEU A 85 9.02 12.33 6.05
N SER A 86 9.57 12.97 7.10
CA SER A 86 10.14 12.26 8.25
C SER A 86 9.09 11.43 9.01
N VAL A 87 7.85 11.93 9.13
CA VAL A 87 6.74 11.16 9.72
C VAL A 87 6.34 9.99 8.83
N VAL A 88 6.12 10.23 7.54
CA VAL A 88 5.73 9.19 6.58
C VAL A 88 6.79 8.11 6.50
N ALA A 89 8.07 8.46 6.37
CA ALA A 89 9.17 7.49 6.28
C ALA A 89 9.36 6.67 7.56
N SER A 90 9.01 7.22 8.73
CA SER A 90 9.02 6.47 9.99
C SER A 90 7.84 5.50 10.10
N ALA A 91 6.64 5.95 9.72
CA ALA A 91 5.43 5.13 9.74
C ALA A 91 5.46 4.01 8.69
N ILE A 92 6.10 4.27 7.55
CA ILE A 92 6.19 3.37 6.41
C ILE A 92 7.54 2.65 6.44
N THR A 93 7.58 1.52 7.15
CA THR A 93 8.81 0.72 7.34
C THR A 93 9.19 -0.15 6.14
N LYS A 94 8.34 -0.21 5.12
CA LYS A 94 8.52 -0.96 3.87
C LYS A 94 8.29 -0.05 2.68
N GLU A 95 9.08 -0.26 1.64
CA GLU A 95 8.87 0.40 0.35
C GLU A 95 7.46 0.13 -0.20
N LEU A 96 6.83 1.17 -0.74
CA LEU A 96 5.48 1.10 -1.27
C LEU A 96 5.48 0.65 -2.73
N ASP A 97 4.55 -0.23 -3.07
CA ASP A 97 4.18 -0.51 -4.47
C ASP A 97 3.35 0.64 -5.08
N GLU A 98 3.05 0.58 -6.38
CA GLU A 98 2.31 1.66 -7.06
C GLU A 98 0.92 1.89 -6.44
N HIS A 99 0.23 0.82 -6.01
CA HIS A 99 -1.10 0.91 -5.42
C HIS A 99 -1.08 1.55 -4.03
N GLU A 100 -0.13 1.16 -3.18
CA GLU A 100 0.08 1.75 -1.87
C GLU A 100 0.51 3.21 -2.00
N ALA A 101 1.35 3.55 -2.98
CA ALA A 101 1.75 4.93 -3.27
C ALA A 101 0.56 5.80 -3.71
N MET A 102 -0.34 5.28 -4.56
CA MET A 102 -1.61 5.92 -4.90
C MET A 102 -2.45 6.23 -3.66
N CYS A 103 -2.65 5.23 -2.82
CA CYS A 103 -3.47 5.36 -1.62
C CYS A 103 -2.85 6.36 -0.62
N LEU A 104 -1.53 6.35 -0.48
CA LEU A 104 -0.80 7.32 0.34
C LEU A 104 -0.95 8.74 -0.22
N ALA A 105 -0.80 8.93 -1.54
CA ALA A 105 -1.03 10.22 -2.18
C ALA A 105 -2.44 10.75 -1.89
N ASN A 106 -3.45 9.89 -1.97
CA ASN A 106 -4.82 10.28 -1.63
C ASN A 106 -4.93 10.76 -0.18
N ILE A 107 -4.36 10.03 0.79
CA ILE A 107 -4.35 10.43 2.20
C ILE A 107 -3.70 11.80 2.37
N LEU A 108 -2.49 11.99 1.86
CA LEU A 108 -1.71 13.22 2.04
C LEU A 108 -2.39 14.45 1.42
N ARG A 109 -3.20 14.26 0.37
CA ARG A 109 -3.93 15.34 -0.34
C ARG A 109 -5.29 15.68 0.26
N THR A 110 -5.83 14.81 1.11
CA THR A 110 -7.20 14.96 1.63
C THR A 110 -7.25 15.11 3.14
N HIS A 111 -6.19 14.75 3.85
CA HIS A 111 -6.14 14.76 5.31
C HIS A 111 -5.16 15.80 5.84
N THR A 112 -5.56 16.48 6.92
CA THR A 112 -4.70 17.28 7.78
C THR A 112 -4.06 16.37 8.82
N LEU A 113 -2.74 16.46 8.98
CA LEU A 113 -1.98 15.71 9.98
C LEU A 113 -1.50 16.64 11.09
N THR A 114 -1.79 16.34 12.35
CA THR A 114 -1.22 17.07 13.49
C THR A 114 -0.01 16.31 14.02
N VAL A 115 1.16 16.95 13.96
CA VAL A 115 2.45 16.36 14.35
C VAL A 115 3.03 17.08 15.57
N GLN A 116 3.46 16.31 16.56
CA GLN A 116 4.08 16.83 17.79
C GLN A 116 5.30 17.69 17.48
N GLY A 117 5.35 18.90 18.07
CA GLY A 117 6.46 19.84 17.88
C GLY A 117 6.42 20.63 16.55
N VAL A 118 5.54 20.27 15.62
CA VAL A 118 5.38 20.95 14.32
C VAL A 118 4.03 21.68 14.25
N GLY A 119 2.96 21.04 14.72
CA GLY A 119 1.59 21.55 14.62
C GLY A 119 0.79 20.84 13.52
N SER A 120 -0.28 21.49 13.05
CA SER A 120 -1.11 20.97 11.96
C SER A 120 -0.44 21.21 10.61
N ILE A 121 -0.34 20.15 9.83
CA ILE A 121 0.13 20.13 8.45
C ILE A 121 -1.11 19.97 7.58
N GLU A 122 -1.45 21.02 6.84
CA GLU A 122 -2.55 21.02 5.88
C GLU A 122 -2.34 19.99 4.77
N PRO A 123 -3.41 19.57 4.07
CA PRO A 123 -3.29 18.65 2.94
C PRO A 123 -2.25 19.12 1.93
N ALA A 124 -1.35 18.22 1.56
CA ALA A 124 -0.16 18.51 0.79
C ALA A 124 -0.49 18.78 -0.69
N SER A 125 0.27 19.69 -1.30
CA SER A 125 0.18 19.93 -2.75
C SER A 125 0.67 18.70 -3.54
N ASN A 126 0.27 18.60 -4.81
CA ASN A 126 0.68 17.50 -5.68
C ASN A 126 2.21 17.39 -5.79
N GLU A 127 2.91 18.53 -5.80
CA GLU A 127 4.38 18.60 -5.85
C GLU A 127 5.00 18.05 -4.57
N ALA A 128 4.47 18.44 -3.40
CA ALA A 128 4.95 17.95 -2.11
C ALA A 128 4.71 16.43 -1.97
N VAL A 129 3.57 15.94 -2.45
CA VAL A 129 3.26 14.50 -2.46
C VAL A 129 4.19 13.74 -3.41
N ALA A 130 4.45 14.27 -4.61
CA ALA A 130 5.39 13.65 -5.55
C ALA A 130 6.81 13.57 -4.96
N ALA A 131 7.25 14.61 -4.25
CA ALA A 131 8.53 14.61 -3.53
C ALA A 131 8.59 13.56 -2.41
N ILE A 132 7.49 13.35 -1.69
CA ILE A 132 7.43 12.28 -0.68
C ILE A 132 7.47 10.90 -1.35
N LEU A 133 6.61 10.68 -2.36
CA LEU A 133 6.53 9.40 -3.07
C LEU A 133 7.85 9.03 -3.76
N SER A 134 8.62 10.00 -4.26
CA SER A 134 9.92 9.72 -4.86
C SER A 134 10.92 9.08 -3.90
N GLU A 135 10.73 9.24 -2.59
CA GLU A 135 11.62 8.69 -1.58
C GLU A 135 11.10 7.38 -0.97
N VAL A 136 9.79 7.15 -0.95
CA VAL A 136 9.18 6.00 -0.25
C VAL A 136 8.63 4.91 -1.16
N ALA A 137 8.37 5.20 -2.43
CA ALA A 137 7.87 4.22 -3.39
C ALA A 137 9.01 3.60 -4.20
N ARG A 138 8.91 2.30 -4.50
CA ARG A 138 9.95 1.54 -5.22
C ARG A 138 9.61 1.18 -6.65
N GLU A 139 8.33 1.25 -7.02
CA GLU A 139 7.87 0.77 -8.32
C GLU A 139 7.94 1.89 -9.36
N TYR A 140 8.81 1.68 -10.34
CA TYR A 140 8.98 2.53 -11.51
C TYR A 140 8.85 1.69 -12.76
N PRO A 141 8.31 2.25 -13.85
CA PRO A 141 8.18 1.52 -15.11
C PRO A 141 9.56 1.14 -15.66
N VAL A 142 9.63 -0.02 -16.32
CA VAL A 142 10.87 -0.59 -16.85
C VAL A 142 11.56 0.39 -17.80
N GLU A 143 10.80 1.17 -18.56
CA GLU A 143 11.30 2.19 -19.48
C GLU A 143 12.11 3.26 -18.74
N LEU A 144 11.65 3.70 -17.56
CA LEU A 144 12.35 4.71 -16.75
C LEU A 144 13.62 4.11 -16.13
N LEU A 145 13.57 2.88 -15.65
CA LEU A 145 14.74 2.15 -15.13
C LEU A 145 15.81 1.98 -16.23
N GLN A 146 15.39 1.59 -17.44
CA GLN A 146 16.29 1.42 -18.59
C GLN A 146 16.92 2.75 -19.05
N GLN A 147 16.15 3.85 -19.08
CA GLN A 147 16.65 5.18 -19.45
C GLN A 147 17.81 5.65 -18.56
N HIS A 148 17.80 5.24 -17.29
CA HIS A 148 18.82 5.60 -16.32
C HIS A 148 19.88 4.50 -16.11
N GLY A 149 19.90 3.48 -16.99
CA GLY A 149 20.94 2.43 -17.00
C GLY A 149 20.83 1.45 -15.83
N THR A 150 19.68 1.37 -15.18
CA THR A 150 19.47 0.59 -13.97
C THR A 150 18.88 -0.77 -14.36
N GLY A 151 19.74 -1.73 -14.73
CA GLY A 151 19.31 -3.12 -15.02
C GLY A 151 18.91 -3.92 -13.76
N SER A 152 18.89 -3.27 -12.61
CA SER A 152 18.63 -3.81 -11.27
C SER A 152 17.44 -3.04 -10.66
N PRO A 153 16.62 -3.65 -9.78
CA PRO A 153 15.47 -2.98 -9.13
C PRO A 153 15.86 -1.84 -8.16
N ASP A 154 17.11 -1.37 -8.17
CA ASP A 154 17.56 -0.26 -7.35
C ASP A 154 17.13 1.08 -7.95
N PHE A 155 15.85 1.41 -7.78
CA PHE A 155 15.24 2.66 -8.22
C PHE A 155 15.95 3.93 -7.72
N ARG A 156 16.81 3.83 -6.68
CA ARG A 156 17.56 4.97 -6.14
C ARG A 156 18.66 5.47 -7.07
N SER A 157 19.02 4.65 -8.06
CA SER A 157 19.92 5.09 -9.13
C SER A 157 19.22 5.98 -10.18
N ILE A 158 17.89 6.08 -10.16
CA ILE A 158 17.15 7.12 -10.90
C ILE A 158 17.31 8.45 -10.14
N PRO A 159 17.70 9.55 -10.81
CA PRO A 159 17.76 10.88 -10.20
C PRO A 159 16.44 11.26 -9.51
N VAL A 160 16.54 11.91 -8.34
CA VAL A 160 15.38 12.33 -7.54
C VAL A 160 14.40 13.14 -8.38
N GLU A 161 14.90 14.05 -9.22
CA GLU A 161 14.09 14.91 -10.07
C GLU A 161 13.28 14.10 -11.10
N ALA A 162 13.86 13.03 -11.65
CA ALA A 162 13.17 12.14 -12.58
C ALA A 162 12.09 11.31 -11.86
N ARG A 163 12.38 10.84 -10.64
CA ARG A 163 11.40 10.13 -9.78
C ARG A 163 10.23 11.04 -9.39
N GLN A 164 10.51 12.28 -9.04
CA GLN A 164 9.49 13.29 -8.72
C GLN A 164 8.62 13.63 -9.93
N LEU A 165 9.24 13.81 -11.09
CA LEU A 165 8.51 14.08 -12.34
C LEU A 165 7.56 12.93 -12.69
N TYR A 166 8.00 11.69 -12.51
CA TYR A 166 7.14 10.51 -12.70
C TYR A 166 5.91 10.54 -11.78
N TRP A 167 6.10 10.71 -10.48
CA TRP A 167 4.97 10.74 -9.53
C TRP A 167 4.06 11.95 -9.72
N SER A 168 4.61 13.11 -10.08
CA SER A 168 3.81 14.29 -10.41
C SER A 168 2.86 14.03 -11.58
N LYS A 169 3.34 13.37 -12.66
CA LYS A 169 2.50 12.97 -13.79
C LYS A 169 1.41 11.98 -13.38
N LYS A 170 1.78 10.94 -12.61
CA LYS A 170 0.83 9.94 -12.11
C LYS A 170 -0.29 10.54 -11.26
N ILE A 171 0.06 11.43 -10.32
CA ILE A 171 -0.92 12.13 -9.49
C ILE A 171 -1.86 12.99 -10.35
N ALA A 172 -1.35 13.66 -11.39
CA ALA A 172 -2.17 14.43 -12.31
C ALA A 172 -3.12 13.54 -13.12
N GLU A 173 -2.64 12.41 -13.65
CA GLU A 173 -3.45 11.41 -14.36
C GLU A 173 -4.60 10.90 -13.47
N TRP A 174 -4.31 10.50 -12.24
CA TRP A 174 -5.32 10.00 -11.31
C TRP A 174 -6.33 11.07 -10.91
N SER A 175 -5.86 12.30 -10.70
CA SER A 175 -6.75 13.42 -10.37
C SER A 175 -7.69 13.77 -11.51
N ALA A 176 -7.24 13.62 -12.76
CA ALA A 176 -8.06 13.87 -13.95
C ALA A 176 -9.07 12.74 -14.22
N ALA A 177 -8.76 11.51 -13.82
CA ALA A 177 -9.61 10.35 -14.06
C ALA A 177 -10.87 10.33 -13.17
N ASP A 178 -10.89 11.05 -12.05
CA ASP A 178 -12.00 11.16 -11.08
C ASP A 178 -12.66 9.81 -10.74
N VAL A 179 -11.84 8.76 -10.64
CA VAL A 179 -12.32 7.40 -10.39
C VAL A 179 -12.62 7.24 -8.90
N ALA A 180 -13.84 6.81 -8.59
CA ALA A 180 -14.21 6.49 -7.20
C ALA A 180 -13.30 5.38 -6.65
N LEU A 181 -12.84 5.54 -5.40
CA LEU A 181 -12.03 4.55 -4.71
C LEU A 181 -12.76 3.20 -4.67
N SER A 182 -12.09 2.16 -5.17
CA SER A 182 -12.50 0.77 -5.05
C SER A 182 -12.44 0.29 -3.61
N ASN A 183 -13.01 -0.88 -3.33
CA ASN A 183 -12.90 -1.49 -2.00
C ASN A 183 -11.44 -1.82 -1.62
N ALA A 184 -10.63 -2.23 -2.60
CA ALA A 184 -9.20 -2.46 -2.39
C ALA A 184 -8.48 -1.17 -1.99
N ASP A 185 -8.77 -0.06 -2.66
CA ASP A 185 -8.19 1.25 -2.34
C ASP A 185 -8.56 1.67 -0.92
N ARG A 186 -9.85 1.55 -0.54
CA ARG A 186 -10.32 1.90 0.81
C ARG A 186 -9.61 1.09 1.88
N ASN A 187 -9.46 -0.22 1.67
CA ASN A 187 -8.74 -1.09 2.61
C ASN A 187 -7.27 -0.70 2.76
N THR A 188 -6.59 -0.41 1.64
CA THR A 188 -5.20 0.07 1.66
C THR A 188 -5.10 1.43 2.34
N VAL A 189 -6.01 2.36 2.08
CA VAL A 189 -6.10 3.67 2.76
C VAL A 189 -6.27 3.50 4.27
N TYR A 190 -7.19 2.65 4.73
CA TYR A 190 -7.38 2.41 6.16
C TYR A 190 -6.13 1.85 6.83
N ARG A 191 -5.47 0.86 6.20
CA ARG A 191 -4.24 0.28 6.71
C ARG A 191 -3.10 1.31 6.77
N LEU A 192 -2.97 2.17 5.77
CA LEU A 192 -1.96 3.24 5.76
C LEU A 192 -2.25 4.31 6.81
N LEU A 193 -3.52 4.71 6.98
CA LEU A 193 -3.93 5.62 8.05
C LEU A 193 -3.62 5.05 9.44
N ASP A 194 -3.87 3.76 9.65
CA ASP A 194 -3.56 3.08 10.91
C ASP A 194 -2.05 3.06 11.22
N ARG A 195 -1.22 2.81 10.19
CA ARG A 195 0.24 2.92 10.31
C ARG A 195 0.68 4.34 10.66
N LEU A 196 0.14 5.35 9.98
CA LEU A 196 0.43 6.76 10.27
C LEU A 196 0.00 7.17 11.69
N ARG A 197 -1.16 6.68 12.17
CA ARG A 197 -1.64 6.94 13.54
C ARG A 197 -0.82 6.24 14.60
N SER A 198 -0.18 5.13 14.26
CA SER A 198 0.69 4.38 15.16
C SER A 198 2.08 5.03 15.34
N GLU A 199 2.44 6.00 14.48
CA GLU A 199 3.67 6.77 14.63
C GLU A 199 3.55 7.73 15.82
N SER A 200 4.46 7.61 16.79
CA SER A 200 4.37 8.30 18.09
C SER A 200 4.30 9.83 18.02
N ARG A 201 4.80 10.43 16.93
CA ARG A 201 4.78 11.87 16.69
C ARG A 201 3.44 12.37 16.13
N VAL A 202 2.59 11.48 15.59
CA VAL A 202 1.30 11.85 15.01
C VAL A 202 0.25 11.89 16.12
N LEU A 203 -0.31 13.07 16.35
CA LEU A 203 -1.32 13.30 17.40
C LEU A 203 -2.74 13.10 16.87
N ALA A 204 -2.98 13.48 15.60
CA ALA A 204 -4.28 13.35 14.95
C ALA A 204 -4.14 13.31 13.43
N ILE A 205 -5.10 12.65 12.78
CA ILE A 205 -5.29 12.70 11.33
C ILE A 205 -6.78 12.95 11.08
N VAL A 206 -7.10 14.06 10.42
CA VAL A 206 -8.47 14.53 10.15
C VAL A 206 -8.64 14.66 8.64
N GLY A 207 -9.73 14.13 8.09
CA GLY A 207 -10.07 14.22 6.67
C GLY A 207 -11.57 14.34 6.48
#